data_AF-A0A3P8RLP9-F1
#
_entry.id   AF-A0A3P8RLP9-F1
#
_cell.length_a   1.000
_cell.length_b   1.000
_cell.length_c   1.000
_cell.angle_alpha   90.00
_cell.angle_beta   90.00
_cell.angle_gamma   90.00
#
_symmetry.space_group_name_H-M   'P 1'
#
loop_
_entity.id
_entity.type
_entity.pdbx_description
1 polymer ?
#
loop_
_entity_poly.entity_id
_entity_poly.type
_entity_poly.pdbx_seq_one_letter_code
_entity_poly.pdbx_strand_id
1 'polypeptide(L)'
;FCCVLLSARSPSYLLLSHLCYVQLFASLLDSDHPMVVHCSAGIGRTGVLITMETALCLMECGQPVYPRDIVRTMRDHRAMMIQTPSQYRFVCEAILKCFSRLLYIISSYGTFLQHV
;
A
#
# COMPACT_ATOMS: atom_id res chain seq x y z
N PHE A 1 19.23 -11.25 -1.11
CA PHE A 1 19.42 -10.57 0.20
C PHE A 1 19.10 -9.08 0.05
N CYS A 2 17.82 -8.72 0.00
CA CYS A 2 17.40 -7.34 0.30
C CYS A 2 16.57 -7.42 1.58
N CYS A 3 17.29 -7.34 2.70
CA CYS A 3 16.74 -7.24 4.05
C CYS A 3 16.08 -5.87 4.18
N VAL A 4 14.75 -5.80 4.27
CA VAL A 4 14.12 -4.64 4.93
C VAL A 4 13.57 -5.12 6.26
N LEU A 5 14.48 -5.08 7.23
CA LEU A 5 14.20 -5.13 8.65
C LEU A 5 13.22 -3.99 9.00
N LEU A 6 11.96 -4.34 9.23
CA LEU A 6 11.09 -3.51 10.05
C LEU A 6 10.94 -4.19 11.41
N SER A 7 11.95 -4.02 12.25
CA SER A 7 11.72 -4.06 13.70
C SER A 7 11.29 -2.66 14.11
N ALA A 8 10.00 -2.46 14.39
CA ALA A 8 9.52 -1.18 14.92
C ALA A 8 8.40 -1.42 15.94
N ARG A 9 8.73 -1.07 17.19
CA ARG A 9 7.79 -0.82 18.28
C ARG A 9 7.09 0.52 17.96
N SER A 10 5.77 0.57 18.09
CA SER A 10 4.85 1.73 17.93
C SER A 10 4.26 1.99 16.52
N PRO A 11 2.91 2.00 16.34
CA PRO A 11 2.25 2.06 15.02
C PRO A 11 2.08 3.47 14.41
N SER A 12 2.27 4.53 15.17
CA SER A 12 1.77 5.88 14.83
C SER A 12 2.63 6.64 13.80
N TYR A 13 3.93 6.34 13.74
CA TYR A 13 4.93 7.11 12.97
C TYR A 13 5.32 6.45 11.63
N LEU A 14 4.79 5.25 11.35
CA LEU A 14 5.14 4.46 10.17
C LEU A 14 4.46 4.95 8.88
N LEU A 15 3.41 5.76 8.94
CA LEU A 15 2.59 6.06 7.76
C LEU A 15 3.33 6.89 6.70
N LEU A 16 4.20 7.82 7.12
CA LEU A 16 4.98 8.67 6.20
C LEU A 16 6.21 7.95 5.65
N SER A 17 6.87 7.11 6.44
CA SER A 17 7.99 6.29 5.98
C SER A 17 7.54 5.15 5.07
N HIS A 18 6.40 4.52 5.34
CA HIS A 18 5.86 3.45 4.50
C HIS A 18 5.30 3.95 3.16
N LEU A 19 4.61 5.10 3.11
CA LEU A 19 4.09 5.62 1.84
C LEU A 19 5.23 6.08 0.91
N CYS A 20 6.26 6.72 1.46
CA CYS A 20 7.49 7.04 0.71
C CYS A 20 8.21 5.77 0.24
N TYR A 21 8.25 4.73 1.09
CA TYR A 21 8.85 3.43 0.74
C TYR A 21 8.10 2.75 -0.42
N VAL A 22 6.77 2.69 -0.40
CA VAL A 22 5.98 2.06 -1.48
C VAL A 22 6.18 2.76 -2.82
N GLN A 23 6.18 4.10 -2.84
CA GLN A 23 6.41 4.87 -4.07
C GLN A 23 7.84 4.76 -4.60
N LEU A 24 8.84 4.78 -3.71
CA LEU A 24 10.24 4.53 -4.09
C LEU A 24 10.44 3.09 -4.58
N PHE A 25 9.75 2.12 -3.97
CA PHE A 25 9.83 0.72 -4.34
C PHE A 25 9.23 0.45 -5.72
N ALA A 26 8.04 1.02 -6.01
CA ALA A 26 7.42 0.94 -7.33
C ALA A 26 8.31 1.57 -8.43
N SER A 27 9.02 2.66 -8.12
CA SER A 27 9.95 3.30 -9.05
C SER A 27 11.25 2.51 -9.32
N LEU A 28 11.54 1.49 -8.51
CA LEU A 28 12.71 0.61 -8.64
C LEU A 28 12.36 -0.73 -9.30
N LEU A 29 11.10 -0.97 -9.65
CA LEU A 29 10.65 -2.20 -10.29
C LEU A 29 10.97 -2.17 -11.78
N ASP A 30 11.87 -3.05 -12.20
CA ASP A 30 11.96 -3.52 -13.57
C ASP A 30 10.89 -4.62 -13.74
N SER A 31 10.04 -4.52 -14.76
CA SER A 31 8.79 -5.28 -14.87
C SER A 31 8.96 -6.81 -15.04
N ASP A 32 10.19 -7.28 -15.23
CA ASP A 32 10.46 -8.65 -15.64
C ASP A 32 10.62 -9.66 -14.48
N HIS A 33 10.63 -9.21 -13.22
CA HIS A 33 10.98 -10.09 -12.10
C HIS A 33 10.05 -9.95 -10.87
N PRO A 34 9.58 -11.07 -10.28
CA PRO A 34 8.74 -11.04 -9.10
C PRO A 34 9.54 -10.52 -7.88
N MET A 35 8.94 -9.58 -7.17
CA MET A 35 9.52 -9.01 -5.97
C MET A 35 9.42 -9.97 -4.77
N VAL A 36 10.52 -10.13 -4.04
CA VAL A 36 10.52 -10.87 -2.76
C VAL A 36 10.22 -9.91 -1.60
N VAL A 37 9.02 -10.02 -1.01
CA VAL A 37 8.65 -9.34 0.23
C VAL A 37 8.67 -10.32 1.39
N HIS A 38 9.38 -9.99 2.47
CA HIS A 38 9.28 -10.76 3.70
C HIS A 38 9.22 -9.87 4.94
N CYS A 39 8.75 -10.44 6.05
CA CYS A 39 8.93 -9.88 7.37
C CYS A 39 9.61 -10.94 8.26
N SER A 40 8.92 -11.48 9.26
CA SER A 40 9.35 -12.69 9.97
C SER A 40 8.61 -13.90 9.41
N ALA A 41 7.30 -14.04 9.68
CA ALA A 41 6.47 -15.12 9.11
C ALA A 41 6.00 -14.88 7.66
N GLY A 42 6.22 -13.67 7.13
CA GLY A 42 5.83 -13.30 5.76
C GLY A 42 4.32 -13.22 5.54
N ILE A 43 3.53 -12.87 6.56
CA ILE A 43 2.05 -12.82 6.46
C ILE A 43 1.40 -11.54 7.01
N GLY A 44 1.92 -10.96 8.11
CA GLY A 44 1.36 -9.74 8.72
C GLY A 44 1.72 -8.45 7.95
N ARG A 45 2.92 -7.90 8.21
CA ARG A 45 3.40 -6.68 7.54
C ARG A 45 3.57 -6.86 6.03
N THR A 46 3.94 -8.07 5.60
CA THR A 46 3.99 -8.45 4.18
C THR A 46 2.63 -8.27 3.51
N GLY A 47 1.55 -8.74 4.14
CA GLY A 47 0.19 -8.56 3.62
C GLY A 47 -0.27 -7.11 3.60
N VAL A 48 0.11 -6.31 4.60
CA VAL A 48 -0.16 -4.86 4.60
C VAL A 48 0.51 -4.18 3.40
N LEU A 49 1.79 -4.50 3.13
CA LEU A 49 2.52 -3.91 2.01
C LEU A 49 1.90 -4.28 0.66
N ILE A 50 1.65 -5.57 0.43
CA ILE A 50 1.07 -6.05 -0.83
C ILE A 50 -0.35 -5.49 -1.05
N THR A 51 -1.15 -5.36 0.01
CA THR A 51 -2.48 -4.75 -0.08
C THR A 51 -2.41 -3.28 -0.49
N MET A 52 -1.48 -2.53 0.12
CA MET A 52 -1.30 -1.12 -0.20
C MET A 52 -0.84 -0.93 -1.65
N GLU A 53 0.14 -1.72 -2.10
CA GLU A 53 0.63 -1.68 -3.48
C GLU A 53 -0.48 -1.98 -4.49
N THR A 54 -1.23 -3.06 -4.25
CA THR A 54 -2.36 -3.44 -5.10
C THR A 54 -3.40 -2.32 -5.15
N ALA A 55 -3.70 -1.68 -4.02
CA ALA A 55 -4.63 -0.58 -3.95
C ALA A 55 -4.15 0.64 -4.74
N LEU A 56 -2.86 1.00 -4.67
CA LEU A 56 -2.29 2.11 -5.43
C LEU A 56 -2.34 1.84 -6.93
N CYS A 57 -1.94 0.64 -7.38
CA CYS A 57 -2.04 0.25 -8.79
C CYS A 57 -3.48 0.36 -9.32
N LEU A 58 -4.46 -0.09 -8.53
CA LEU A 58 -5.86 0.03 -8.87
C LEU A 58 -6.31 1.50 -8.95
N MET A 59 -5.90 2.35 -8.00
CA MET A 59 -6.19 3.80 -8.05
C MET A 59 -5.59 4.47 -9.29
N GLU A 60 -4.34 4.16 -9.63
CA GLU A 60 -3.65 4.68 -10.82
C GLU A 60 -4.35 4.25 -12.12
N CYS A 61 -4.89 3.03 -12.15
CA CYS A 61 -5.70 2.52 -13.25
C CYS A 61 -7.16 3.00 -13.23
N GLY A 62 -7.54 3.88 -12.30
CA GLY A 62 -8.92 4.36 -12.12
C GLY A 62 -9.92 3.27 -11.71
N GLN A 63 -9.44 2.15 -11.17
CA GLN A 63 -10.27 1.01 -10.75
C GLN A 63 -10.73 1.18 -9.29
N PRO A 64 -11.91 0.62 -8.94
CA PRO A 64 -12.39 0.65 -7.56
C PRO A 64 -11.51 -0.21 -6.66
N VAL A 65 -11.21 0.30 -5.46
CA VAL A 65 -10.40 -0.40 -4.46
C VAL A 65 -11.28 -1.00 -3.37
N TYR A 66 -11.24 -2.33 -3.24
CA TYR A 66 -11.93 -3.07 -2.19
C TYR A 66 -10.91 -3.84 -1.32
N PRO A 67 -10.45 -3.27 -0.18
CA PRO A 67 -9.39 -3.87 0.64
C PRO A 67 -9.70 -5.31 1.10
N ARG A 68 -10.98 -5.61 1.34
CA ARG A 68 -11.45 -6.95 1.71
C ARG A 68 -11.16 -7.98 0.62
N ASP A 69 -11.41 -7.62 -0.63
CA ASP A 69 -11.32 -8.56 -1.76
C ASP A 69 -9.85 -8.79 -2.14
N ILE A 70 -9.02 -7.74 -2.02
CA ILE A 70 -7.56 -7.85 -2.12
C ILE A 70 -7.02 -8.83 -1.07
N VAL A 71 -7.41 -8.65 0.20
CA VAL A 71 -6.96 -9.53 1.30
C VAL A 71 -7.47 -10.95 1.15
N ARG A 72 -8.71 -11.13 0.68
CA ARG A 72 -9.25 -12.46 0.37
C ARG A 72 -8.41 -13.17 -0.69
N THR A 73 -8.15 -12.49 -1.80
CA THR A 73 -7.31 -13.03 -2.89
C THR A 73 -5.91 -13.39 -2.41
N MET A 74 -5.27 -12.53 -1.60
CA MET A 74 -3.97 -12.85 -1.00
C MET A 74 -4.03 -14.08 -0.09
N ARG A 75 -5.12 -14.26 0.66
CA ARG A 75 -5.31 -15.42 1.56
C ARG A 75 -5.49 -16.73 0.81
N ASP A 76 -6.01 -16.67 -0.43
CA ASP A 76 -6.11 -17.84 -1.31
C ASP A 76 -4.72 -18.30 -1.79
N HIS A 77 -3.76 -17.36 -1.95
CA HIS A 77 -2.37 -17.69 -2.31
C HIS A 77 -1.47 -18.02 -1.10
N ARG A 78 -1.69 -17.36 0.03
CA ARG A 78 -0.94 -17.60 1.28
C ARG A 78 -1.87 -17.37 2.47
N ALA A 79 -2.13 -18.41 3.24
CA ALA A 79 -3.04 -18.32 4.38
C ALA A 79 -2.60 -17.23 5.39
N MET A 80 -3.59 -16.63 6.06
CA MET A 80 -3.39 -15.67 7.16
C MET A 80 -2.69 -14.35 6.77
N MET A 81 -2.67 -13.99 5.48
CA MET A 81 -2.26 -12.66 5.03
C MET A 81 -3.10 -11.58 5.72
N ILE A 82 -2.41 -10.59 6.30
CA ILE A 82 -2.93 -9.66 7.33
C ILE A 82 -3.46 -10.42 8.54
N GLN A 83 -2.66 -10.44 9.61
CA GLN A 83 -2.88 -11.30 10.78
C GLN A 83 -3.82 -10.69 11.82
N THR A 84 -3.79 -9.36 11.98
CA THR A 84 -4.52 -8.69 13.06
C THR A 84 -5.54 -7.67 12.54
N PRO A 85 -6.64 -7.44 13.26
CA PRO A 85 -7.59 -6.37 12.92
C PRO A 85 -6.93 -4.99 12.86
N SER A 86 -5.92 -4.74 13.69
CA SER A 86 -5.15 -3.47 13.68
C SER A 86 -4.38 -3.27 12.38
N GLN A 87 -3.79 -4.32 11.80
CA GLN A 87 -3.13 -4.25 10.49
C GLN A 87 -4.13 -3.99 9.36
N TYR A 88 -5.30 -4.64 9.41
CA TYR A 88 -6.36 -4.41 8.43
C TYR A 88 -6.90 -2.98 8.50
N ARG A 89 -7.21 -2.49 9.72
CA ARG A 89 -7.63 -1.12 9.95
C ARG A 89 -6.59 -0.11 9.44
N PHE A 90 -5.32 -0.35 9.77
CA PHE A 90 -4.21 0.50 9.34
C PHE A 90 -4.16 0.63 7.81
N VAL A 91 -4.25 -0.48 7.07
CA VAL A 91 -4.19 -0.41 5.60
C VAL A 91 -5.41 0.28 5.00
N CYS A 92 -6.61 0.07 5.57
CA CYS A 92 -7.80 0.80 5.13
C CYS A 92 -7.66 2.33 5.35
N GLU A 93 -7.17 2.75 6.52
CA GLU A 93 -6.92 4.16 6.83
C GLU A 93 -5.86 4.77 5.90
N ALA A 94 -4.80 4.01 5.57
CA ALA A 94 -3.76 4.43 4.64
C ALA A 94 -4.29 4.60 3.20
N ILE A 95 -5.08 3.65 2.71
CA ILE A 95 -5.75 3.70 1.39
C ILE A 95 -6.62 4.95 1.29
N LEU A 96 -7.47 5.21 2.30
CA LEU A 96 -8.34 6.39 2.32
C LEU A 96 -7.53 7.70 2.30
N LYS A 97 -6.44 7.76 3.07
CA LYS A 97 -5.57 8.94 3.10
C LYS A 97 -4.91 9.20 1.75
N CYS A 98 -4.44 8.16 1.07
CA CYS A 98 -3.88 8.28 -0.27
C CYS A 98 -4.92 8.76 -1.27
N PHE A 99 -6.11 8.16 -1.28
CA PHE A 99 -7.20 8.56 -2.17
C PHE A 99 -7.61 10.02 -1.97
N SER A 100 -7.78 10.45 -0.72
CA SER A 100 -8.09 11.84 -0.38
C SER A 100 -7.00 12.82 -0.85
N ARG A 101 -5.72 12.45 -0.69
CA ARG A 101 -4.61 13.27 -1.18
C ARG A 101 -4.58 13.36 -2.70
N LEU A 102 -4.83 12.26 -3.42
CA LEU A 102 -4.92 12.26 -4.88
C LEU A 102 -6.05 13.18 -5.37
N LEU A 103 -7.23 13.10 -4.75
CA LEU A 103 -8.35 14.00 -5.08
C LEU A 103 -8.02 15.47 -4.80
N TYR A 104 -7.36 15.78 -3.68
CA TYR A 104 -6.93 17.14 -3.38
C TYR A 104 -5.96 17.69 -4.44
N ILE A 105 -5.01 16.85 -4.87
CA ILE A 105 -4.04 17.19 -5.92
C ILE A 105 -4.80 17.46 -7.23
N ILE A 106 -5.64 16.53 -7.67
CA ILE A 106 -6.44 16.68 -8.91
C ILE A 106 -7.32 17.92 -8.85
N SER A 107 -8.00 18.17 -7.72
CA SER A 107 -8.81 19.38 -7.53
C SER A 107 -7.96 20.65 -7.64
N SER A 108 -6.76 20.66 -7.06
CA SER A 108 -5.85 21.83 -7.06
C SER A 108 -5.30 22.13 -8.45
N TYR A 109 -4.93 21.10 -9.23
CA TYR A 109 -4.49 21.25 -10.62
C TYR A 109 -5.66 21.55 -11.58
N GLY A 110 -6.85 20.99 -11.32
CA GLY A 110 -8.07 21.29 -12.07
C GLY A 110 -8.49 22.75 -11.94
N THR A 111 -8.40 23.33 -10.74
CA THR A 111 -8.59 24.78 -10.55
C THR A 111 -7.51 25.61 -11.23
N PHE A 112 -6.25 25.15 -11.26
CA PHE A 112 -5.16 25.86 -11.91
C PHE A 112 -5.37 25.96 -13.43
N LEU A 113 -5.83 24.89 -14.10
CA LEU A 113 -6.10 24.90 -15.55
C LEU A 113 -7.34 25.70 -15.95
N GLN A 114 -8.27 26.00 -15.03
CA GLN A 114 -9.36 26.94 -15.32
C GLN A 114 -8.92 28.42 -15.22
N HIS A 115 -7.72 28.68 -14.70
CA HIS A 115 -7.17 30.02 -14.50
C HIS A 115 -6.00 30.36 -15.44
N VAL A 116 -5.65 29.49 -16.39
CA VAL A 116 -4.69 29.73 -17.49
C VAL A 116 -5.44 29.73 -18.81
#